data_AF-A0A6V8MMH8-F1
#
_entry.id   AF-A0A6V8MMH8-F1
#
_cell.length_a   1.000
_cell.length_b   1.000
_cell.length_c   1.000
_cell.angle_alpha   90.00
_cell.angle_beta   90.00
_cell.angle_gamma   90.00
#
_symmetry.space_group_name_H-M   'P 1'
#
loop_
_entity.id
_entity.type
_entity.pdbx_description
1 polymer ?
#
loop_
_entity_poly.entity_id
_entity_poly.type
_entity_poly.pdbx_seq_one_letter_code
_entity_poly.pdbx_strand_id
1 'polypeptide(L)'
;MKPINSPSIKLHTNQTDQGSYVNAFILEHQGNNYHFPGSTGDTIHVFTQSIAIYVLTINKGLGHMRLNAYMVPQPDAINGVYMHTPQEIIDHLGAEWEQLSPTEITDNLMSYLY
;
A
#
# COMPACT_ATOMS: atom_id res chain seq x y z
N MET A 1 1.49 6.85 -13.56
CA MET A 1 0.53 5.82 -13.09
C MET A 1 -0.92 6.18 -13.41
N LYS A 2 -1.85 5.21 -13.36
CA LYS A 2 -3.30 5.45 -13.37
C LYS A 2 -3.93 4.96 -12.06
N PRO A 3 -4.75 5.76 -11.37
CA PRO A 3 -5.50 5.28 -10.21
C PRO A 3 -6.54 4.24 -10.64
N ILE A 4 -6.77 3.23 -9.80
CA ILE A 4 -7.91 2.33 -9.98
C ILE A 4 -9.15 3.03 -9.43
N ASN A 5 -10.15 3.23 -10.28
CA ASN A 5 -11.43 3.76 -9.83
C ASN A 5 -12.16 2.67 -9.03
N SER A 6 -12.45 2.95 -7.77
CA SER A 6 -13.18 2.07 -6.83
C SER A 6 -12.49 0.72 -6.56
N PRO A 7 -11.29 0.70 -5.94
CA PRO A 7 -10.69 -0.55 -5.49
C PRO A 7 -11.59 -1.23 -4.45
N SER A 8 -11.84 -2.53 -4.62
CA SER A 8 -12.54 -3.33 -3.62
C SER A 8 -11.51 -3.89 -2.63
N ILE A 9 -11.57 -3.41 -1.39
CA ILE A 9 -10.69 -3.89 -0.31
C ILE A 9 -11.55 -4.67 0.69
N LYS A 10 -11.15 -5.91 0.94
CA LYS A 10 -11.81 -6.80 1.90
C LYS A 10 -10.89 -7.02 3.10
N LEU A 11 -11.49 -7.07 4.29
CA LEU A 11 -10.78 -7.45 5.51
C LEU A 11 -10.85 -8.97 5.65
N HIS A 12 -9.70 -9.62 5.76
CA HIS A 12 -9.64 -11.05 6.07
C HIS A 12 -9.30 -11.23 7.54
N THR A 13 -10.22 -11.85 8.28
CA THR A 13 -10.07 -12.10 9.71
C THR A 13 -10.02 -13.59 10.00
N ASN A 14 -9.17 -14.00 10.93
CA ASN A 14 -9.17 -15.35 11.49
C ASN A 14 -9.73 -15.33 12.91
N GLN A 15 -10.52 -16.35 13.24
CA GLN A 15 -11.02 -16.56 14.59
C GLN A 15 -10.22 -17.67 15.27
N THR A 16 -9.82 -17.43 16.51
CA THR A 16 -9.23 -18.44 17.40
C THR A 16 -9.97 -18.43 18.74
N ASP A 17 -9.67 -19.38 19.62
CA ASP A 17 -10.23 -19.46 20.99
C ASP A 17 -10.00 -18.17 21.81
N GLN A 18 -9.05 -17.34 21.40
CA GLN A 18 -8.63 -16.11 22.08
C GLN A 18 -9.25 -14.84 21.47
N GLY A 19 -9.99 -14.94 20.34
CA GLY A 19 -10.65 -13.80 19.71
C GLY A 19 -10.61 -13.82 18.17
N SER A 20 -11.00 -12.70 17.55
CA SER A 20 -10.86 -12.48 16.10
C SER A 20 -9.69 -11.54 15.83
N TYR A 21 -8.85 -11.88 14.86
CA TYR A 21 -7.68 -11.10 14.47
C TYR A 21 -7.75 -10.76 13.00
N VAL A 22 -7.35 -9.54 12.65
CA VAL A 22 -7.10 -9.18 11.25
C VAL A 22 -5.86 -9.92 10.78
N ASN A 23 -6.05 -10.77 9.77
CA ASN A 23 -4.96 -11.53 9.17
C ASN A 23 -4.32 -10.72 8.02
N ALA A 24 -5.14 -10.17 7.13
CA ALA A 24 -4.67 -9.38 5.99
C ALA A 24 -5.78 -8.47 5.44
N PHE A 25 -5.38 -7.48 4.66
CA PHE A 25 -6.26 -6.80 3.72
C PHE A 25 -6.09 -7.43 2.34
N ILE A 26 -7.20 -7.59 1.63
CA ILE A 26 -7.24 -8.17 0.29
C ILE A 26 -7.75 -7.10 -0.67
N LEU A 27 -6.92 -6.70 -1.63
CA LEU A 27 -7.34 -5.94 -2.79
C LEU A 27 -7.85 -6.91 -3.85
N GLU A 28 -9.10 -6.74 -4.27
CA GLU A 28 -9.67 -7.45 -5.41
C GLU A 28 -9.58 -6.55 -6.65
N HIS A 29 -8.89 -7.02 -7.69
CA HIS A 29 -8.79 -6.31 -8.97
C HIS A 29 -8.83 -7.28 -10.15
N GLN A 30 -9.81 -7.10 -11.04
CA GLN A 30 -10.00 -7.90 -12.26
C GLN A 30 -10.02 -9.42 -12.00
N GLY A 31 -10.64 -9.85 -10.90
CA GLY A 31 -10.73 -11.26 -10.52
C GLY A 31 -9.49 -11.83 -9.81
N ASN A 32 -8.45 -11.02 -9.59
CA ASN A 32 -7.28 -11.39 -8.81
C ASN A 32 -7.35 -10.79 -7.40
N ASN A 33 -6.71 -11.46 -6.44
CA ASN A 33 -6.65 -11.06 -5.05
C ASN A 33 -5.21 -10.77 -4.65
N TYR A 34 -4.97 -9.60 -4.08
CA TYR A 34 -3.64 -9.16 -3.66
C TYR A 34 -3.63 -8.91 -2.16
N HIS A 35 -2.75 -9.59 -1.45
CA HIS A 35 -2.61 -9.43 -0.01
C HIS A 35 -1.72 -8.24 0.29
N PHE A 36 -2.17 -7.38 1.20
CA PHE A 36 -1.33 -6.33 1.71
C PHE A 36 -1.52 -6.12 3.21
N PRO A 37 -0.43 -5.77 3.91
CA PRO A 37 -0.52 -5.35 5.30
C PRO A 37 -1.12 -3.95 5.39
N GLY A 38 -2.11 -3.81 6.27
CA GLY A 38 -2.75 -2.54 6.62
C GLY A 38 -3.14 -2.53 8.10
N SER A 39 -3.55 -1.36 8.58
CA SER A 39 -3.92 -1.10 9.96
C SER A 39 -4.97 0.02 10.05
N THR A 40 -5.55 0.18 11.23
CA THR A 40 -6.51 1.25 11.48
C THR A 40 -5.87 2.62 11.28
N GLY A 41 -6.56 3.51 10.57
CA GLY A 41 -6.06 4.87 10.26
C GLY A 41 -5.21 4.94 8.98
N ASP A 42 -4.93 3.80 8.34
CA ASP A 42 -4.29 3.79 7.03
C ASP A 42 -5.22 4.35 5.95
N THR A 43 -4.69 5.24 5.13
CA THR A 43 -5.28 5.64 3.85
C THR A 43 -4.61 4.83 2.75
N ILE A 44 -5.40 4.13 1.93
CA ILE A 44 -4.91 3.20 0.92
C ILE A 44 -5.20 3.77 -0.46
N HIS A 45 -4.15 3.92 -1.27
CA HIS A 45 -4.22 4.34 -2.66
C HIS A 45 -3.73 3.22 -3.56
N VAL A 46 -4.46 2.95 -4.63
CA VAL A 46 -4.16 1.84 -5.54
C VAL A 46 -4.00 2.36 -6.95
N PHE A 47 -2.87 1.99 -7.56
CA PHE A 47 -2.49 2.41 -8.90
C PHE A 47 -2.15 1.21 -9.78
N THR A 48 -2.28 1.40 -11.08
CA THR A 48 -1.79 0.46 -12.09
C THR A 48 -0.85 1.14 -13.07
N GLN A 49 0.12 0.36 -13.53
CA GLN A 49 0.96 0.69 -14.67
C GLN A 49 1.32 -0.60 -15.41
N SER A 50 0.80 -0.76 -16.63
CA SER A 50 0.91 -2.01 -17.39
C SER A 50 0.38 -3.20 -16.56
N ILE A 51 1.16 -4.28 -16.42
CA ILE A 51 0.84 -5.48 -15.64
C ILE A 51 1.13 -5.36 -14.13
N ALA A 52 1.64 -4.21 -13.68
CA ALA A 52 1.97 -3.96 -12.29
C ALA A 52 0.84 -3.23 -11.55
N ILE A 53 0.65 -3.61 -10.30
CA ILE A 53 -0.26 -2.95 -9.35
C ILE A 53 0.58 -2.41 -8.20
N TYR A 54 0.28 -1.19 -7.78
CA TYR A 54 0.96 -0.50 -6.69
C TYR A 54 -0.05 -0.15 -5.62
N VAL A 55 0.20 -0.56 -4.39
CA VAL A 55 -0.62 -0.25 -3.21
C VAL A 55 0.20 0.64 -2.29
N LEU A 56 -0.12 1.93 -2.27
CA LEU A 56 0.44 2.92 -1.36
C LEU A 56 -0.44 3.02 -0.13
N THR A 57 0.12 2.72 1.03
CA THR A 57 -0.52 2.81 2.34
C THR A 57 0.14 3.94 3.12
N ILE A 58 -0.64 4.95 3.54
CA ILE A 58 -0.15 6.09 4.33
C ILE A 58 -0.89 6.14 5.65
N ASN A 59 -0.17 6.19 6.77
CA ASN A 59 -0.74 6.49 8.08
C ASN A 59 -0.11 7.74 8.65
N LYS A 60 -0.80 8.88 8.49
CA LYS A 60 -0.31 10.16 9.00
C LYS A 60 -0.27 10.21 10.53
N GLY A 61 -1.17 9.49 11.21
CA GLY A 61 -1.25 9.49 12.67
C GLY A 61 -0.09 8.74 13.33
N LEU A 62 0.35 7.64 12.72
CA LEU A 62 1.48 6.84 13.20
C LEU A 62 2.80 7.20 12.52
N GLY A 63 2.76 7.97 11.42
CA GLY A 63 3.95 8.43 10.72
C GLY A 63 4.65 7.35 9.91
N HIS A 64 3.90 6.36 9.39
CA HIS A 64 4.45 5.31 8.54
C HIS A 64 3.86 5.37 7.12
N MET A 65 4.63 4.85 6.17
CA MET A 65 4.22 4.77 4.77
C MET A 65 4.81 3.53 4.13
N ARG A 66 3.98 2.81 3.37
CA ARG A 66 4.38 1.60 2.64
C ARG A 66 3.96 1.69 1.19
N LEU A 67 4.84 1.28 0.29
CA LEU A 67 4.49 0.99 -1.10
C LEU A 67 4.73 -0.49 -1.36
N ASN A 68 3.69 -1.23 -1.74
CA ASN A 68 3.82 -2.61 -2.20
C ASN A 68 3.59 -2.67 -3.72
N ALA A 69 4.45 -3.39 -4.42
CA ALA A 69 4.31 -3.66 -5.85
C ALA A 69 3.95 -5.12 -6.09
N TYR A 70 3.00 -5.34 -6.99
CA TYR A 70 2.49 -6.65 -7.38
C TYR A 70 2.58 -6.78 -8.90
N MET A 71 2.72 -8.02 -9.36
CA MET A 71 2.62 -8.36 -10.77
C MET A 71 1.44 -9.29 -10.98
N VAL A 72 0.54 -9.00 -11.92
CA VAL A 72 -0.58 -9.89 -12.24
C VAL A 72 -0.04 -11.27 -12.70
N PRO A 73 -0.58 -12.42 -12.22
CA PRO A 73 -1.65 -12.60 -11.23
C PRO A 73 -1.13 -12.98 -9.82
N GLN A 74 0.12 -12.62 -9.48
CA GLN A 74 0.74 -13.01 -8.22
C GLN A 74 0.04 -12.33 -7.03
N PRO A 75 -0.41 -13.09 -6.01
CA PRO A 75 -1.19 -12.55 -4.91
C PRO A 75 -0.36 -11.78 -3.89
N ASP A 76 0.93 -12.10 -3.78
CA ASP A 76 1.83 -11.49 -2.82
C ASP A 76 2.72 -10.44 -3.51
N ALA A 77 3.15 -9.44 -2.74
CA ALA A 77 3.97 -8.36 -3.27
C ALA A 77 5.33 -8.91 -3.74
N ILE A 78 5.73 -8.51 -4.95
CA ILE A 78 7.04 -8.89 -5.53
C ILE A 78 8.16 -8.02 -4.99
N ASN A 79 7.82 -6.80 -4.56
CA ASN A 79 8.74 -5.85 -3.96
C ASN A 79 7.96 -4.83 -3.13
N GLY A 80 8.63 -4.13 -2.23
CA GLY A 80 8.02 -3.05 -1.48
C GLY A 80 9.02 -2.21 -0.71
N VAL A 81 8.64 -0.97 -0.46
CA VAL A 81 9.35 -0.04 0.42
C VAL A 81 8.48 0.22 1.63
N TYR A 82 9.09 0.22 2.82
CA TYR A 82 8.40 0.55 4.05
C TYR A 82 9.22 1.55 4.86
N MET A 83 8.61 2.68 5.15
CA MET A 83 9.12 3.73 6.04
C MET A 83 8.33 3.64 7.33
N HIS A 84 9.02 3.31 8.40
CA HIS A 84 8.48 3.05 9.73
C HIS A 84 8.33 4.33 10.56
N THR A 85 9.03 5.40 10.19
CA THR A 85 9.10 6.63 10.97
C THR A 85 8.87 7.88 10.10
N PRO A 86 8.38 8.98 10.70
CA PRO A 86 8.28 10.26 10.00
C PRO A 86 9.60 10.74 9.41
N GLN A 87 10.73 10.48 10.09
CA GLN A 87 12.04 10.91 9.62
C GLN A 87 12.42 10.22 8.31
N GLU A 88 12.19 8.91 8.20
CA GLU A 88 12.45 8.19 6.94
C GLU A 88 11.60 8.74 5.80
N ILE A 89 10.34 9.10 6.06
CA ILE A 89 9.46 9.73 5.05
C ILE A 89 10.04 11.08 4.61
N ILE A 90 10.49 11.91 5.55
CA ILE A 90 11.09 13.22 5.27
C ILE A 90 12.40 13.06 4.49
N ASP A 91 13.23 12.07 4.84
CA ASP A 91 14.52 11.83 4.18
C ASP A 91 14.34 11.41 2.71
N HIS A 92 13.25 10.71 2.37
CA HIS A 92 12.98 10.22 1.02
C HIS A 92 12.10 11.15 0.19
N LEU A 93 11.13 11.83 0.80
CA LEU A 93 10.11 12.63 0.09
C LEU A 93 10.18 14.13 0.40
N GLY A 94 11.04 14.54 1.33
CA GLY A 94 11.20 15.92 1.79
C GLY A 94 10.23 16.31 2.91
N ALA A 95 10.52 17.44 3.56
CA ALA A 95 9.72 17.94 4.69
C ALA A 95 8.28 18.31 4.31
N GLU A 96 8.03 18.61 3.03
CA GLU A 96 6.72 18.97 2.49
C GLU A 96 6.00 17.78 1.83
N TRP A 97 6.40 16.54 2.13
CA TRP A 97 5.83 15.33 1.53
C TRP A 97 4.29 15.25 1.63
N GLU A 98 3.71 15.85 2.67
CA GLU A 98 2.27 15.89 2.87
C GLU A 98 1.51 16.70 1.81
N GLN A 99 2.20 17.59 1.09
CA GLN A 99 1.65 18.35 -0.02
C GLN A 99 1.70 17.56 -1.34
N LEU A 100 2.49 16.49 -1.41
CA LEU A 100 2.57 15.65 -2.59
C LEU A 100 1.28 14.87 -2.76
N SER A 101 0.83 14.75 -4.01
CA SER A 101 -0.25 13.84 -4.33
C SER A 101 0.19 12.38 -4.12
N PRO A 102 -0.75 11.46 -3.82
CA PRO A 102 -0.44 10.04 -3.73
C PRO A 102 0.24 9.46 -4.98
N THR A 103 -0.05 10.01 -6.16
CA THR A 103 0.61 9.62 -7.41
C THR A 103 2.08 10.02 -7.41
N GLU A 104 2.39 11.27 -7.05
CA GLU A 104 3.78 11.76 -6.95
C GLU A 104 4.58 10.99 -5.90
N ILE A 105 3.97 10.71 -4.74
CA ILE A 105 4.59 9.86 -3.72
C ILE A 105 4.94 8.49 -4.30
N THR A 106 3.99 7.87 -5.01
CA THR A 106 4.23 6.55 -5.60
C THR A 106 5.32 6.59 -6.66
N ASP A 107 5.30 7.59 -7.54
CA ASP A 107 6.33 7.77 -8.59
C ASP A 107 7.72 7.95 -7.96
N ASN A 108 7.86 8.72 -6.88
CA ASN A 108 9.12 8.87 -6.15
C ASN A 108 9.56 7.55 -5.51
N LEU A 109 8.66 6.82 -4.86
CA LEU A 109 9.02 5.57 -4.19
C LEU A 109 9.32 4.42 -5.17
N MET A 110 8.78 4.47 -6.39
CA MET A 110 9.08 3.48 -7.42
C MET A 110 10.55 3.45 -7.83
N SER A 111 11.29 4.57 -7.74
CA SER A 111 12.73 4.59 -8.05
C SER A 111 13.59 3.77 -7.09
N TYR A 112 13.02 3.29 -5.98
CA TYR A 112 13.70 2.43 -5.01
C TYR A 112 13.36 0.95 -5.18
N LEU A 113 12.42 0.63 -6.09
CA LEU A 113 12.03 -0.74 -6.40
C LEU A 113 12.83 -1.34 -7.57
N TYR A 114 13.61 -0.51 -8.27
CA TYR A 114 14.43 -0.83 -9.45
C TYR A 114 15.80 -0.18 -9.33
#